data_AF-A0A8B6BL79-F1
#
_entry.id   AF-A0A8B6BL79-F1
#
_cell.length_a   1.000
_cell.length_b   1.000
_cell.length_c   1.000
_cell.angle_alpha   90.00
_cell.angle_beta   90.00
_cell.angle_gamma   90.00
#
_symmetry.space_group_name_H-M   'P 1'
#
loop_
_entity.id
_entity.type
_entity.pdbx_description
1 polymer ?
#
loop_
_entity_poly.entity_id
_entity_poly.type
_entity_poly.pdbx_seq_one_letter_code
_entity_poly.pdbx_strand_id
1 'polypeptide(L)'
;MSAQPRTHTRPQRGEERIAQNLEERISLFRPSRSRFTATTSSRQKNKKPRTWTCEFVCLSNRDAIKTPTGEEKVVLKRAGLGNKKIQFCLDGSEELFTKKLFSEEGFNKLRDCGGFELLRCQSNCRLIEIISSKYTPESLRSIIGGQSKIYIRPIQANLSMSASPVAQIANTSEIKEKCRFCEKDILITDLRDHLKGL
;
A
#
# COMPACT_ATOMS: atom_id res chain seq x y z
N MET A 1 61.19 31.43 75.96
CA MET A 1 60.04 31.52 75.04
C MET A 1 59.95 30.17 74.34
N SER A 2 59.02 29.32 74.77
CA SER A 2 58.95 27.86 74.47
C SER A 2 58.09 27.51 73.25
N ALA A 3 58.30 26.29 72.73
CA ALA A 3 57.81 25.73 71.46
C ALA A 3 56.34 25.25 71.42
N GLN A 4 55.76 25.28 70.19
CA GLN A 4 54.66 24.52 69.50
C GLN A 4 53.42 23.96 70.26
N PRO A 5 52.23 23.85 69.60
CA PRO A 5 51.92 22.61 68.85
C PRO A 5 51.17 22.77 67.51
N ARG A 6 51.31 21.71 66.69
CA ARG A 6 50.56 21.38 65.48
C ARG A 6 49.11 20.97 65.80
N THR A 7 48.18 21.19 64.88
CA THR A 7 47.09 20.22 64.61
C THR A 7 46.78 20.12 63.11
N HIS A 8 47.05 18.94 62.58
CA HIS A 8 46.52 18.40 61.32
C HIS A 8 44.99 18.37 61.33
N THR A 9 44.34 18.56 60.18
CA THR A 9 43.49 17.48 59.64
C THR A 9 43.30 17.61 58.12
N ARG A 10 43.72 16.57 57.41
CA ARG A 10 43.40 16.26 56.02
C ARG A 10 42.23 15.26 56.06
N PRO A 11 41.12 15.52 55.37
CA PRO A 11 40.32 14.49 54.72
C PRO A 11 40.68 14.53 53.22
N GLN A 12 41.46 13.59 52.69
CA GLN A 12 41.11 12.23 52.26
C GLN A 12 40.25 12.21 50.98
N ARG A 13 40.98 12.03 49.87
CA ARG A 13 40.65 11.69 48.47
C ARG A 13 39.54 10.63 48.24
N GLY A 14 38.91 10.12 49.30
CA GLY A 14 37.83 9.13 49.28
C GLY A 14 36.43 9.74 49.28
N GLU A 15 36.23 10.89 49.90
CA GLU A 15 34.90 11.54 49.99
C GLU A 15 34.44 12.10 48.63
N GLU A 16 35.38 12.61 47.82
CA GLU A 16 35.12 13.08 46.45
C GLU A 16 34.65 11.94 45.53
N ARG A 17 35.16 10.71 45.72
CA ARG A 17 34.77 9.55 44.93
C ARG A 17 33.35 9.07 45.24
N ILE A 18 32.90 9.22 46.49
CA ILE A 18 31.54 8.85 46.89
C ILE A 18 30.53 9.87 46.34
N ALA A 19 30.87 11.17 46.38
CA ALA A 19 30.04 12.22 45.79
C ALA A 19 29.91 12.08 44.27
N GLN A 20 31.01 11.73 43.57
CA GLN A 20 31.00 11.49 42.12
C GLN A 20 30.17 10.27 41.72
N ASN A 21 30.24 9.17 42.49
CA ASN A 21 29.48 7.94 42.22
C ASN A 21 27.96 8.13 42.47
N LEU A 22 27.60 8.94 43.46
CA LEU A 22 26.20 9.28 43.76
C LEU A 22 25.59 10.17 42.65
N GLU A 23 26.34 11.17 42.17
CA GLU A 23 25.90 12.05 41.07
C GLU A 23 25.72 11.27 39.75
N GLU A 24 26.63 10.32 39.47
CA GLU A 24 26.54 9.43 38.30
C GLU A 24 25.25 8.59 38.36
N ARG A 25 24.91 8.03 39.52
CA ARG A 25 23.69 7.24 39.71
C ARG A 25 22.42 8.07 39.60
N ILE A 26 22.42 9.31 40.08
CA ILE A 26 21.26 10.22 39.98
C ILE A 26 21.05 10.68 38.53
N SER A 27 22.12 10.81 37.75
CA SER A 27 22.06 11.23 36.33
C SER A 27 21.37 10.22 35.41
N LEU A 28 21.42 8.92 35.75
CA LEU A 28 20.79 7.84 34.97
C LEU A 28 19.25 7.84 35.06
N PHE A 29 18.68 8.49 36.08
CA PHE A 29 17.24 8.53 36.32
C PHE A 29 16.60 9.91 36.05
N ARG A 30 17.34 10.88 35.48
CA ARG A 30 16.76 12.16 35.05
C ARG A 30 16.12 12.06 33.66
N PRO A 31 14.83 12.39 33.48
CA PRO A 31 14.23 12.56 32.16
C PRO A 31 14.91 13.74 31.45
N SER A 32 15.57 13.47 30.33
CA SER A 32 16.30 14.47 29.55
C SER A 32 15.36 15.55 29.01
N ARG A 33 15.38 16.75 29.62
CA ARG A 33 14.98 18.00 28.94
C ARG A 33 16.18 18.52 28.16
N SER A 34 16.32 18.00 26.93
CA SER A 34 17.32 18.41 25.95
C SER A 34 17.32 19.94 25.74
N ARG A 35 18.34 20.61 26.28
CA ARG A 35 18.92 21.84 25.71
C ARG A 35 20.30 21.44 25.19
N PHE A 36 20.41 21.20 23.88
CA PHE A 36 21.70 20.94 23.24
C PHE A 36 21.98 22.02 22.19
N THR A 37 22.98 22.85 22.48
CA THR A 37 23.89 23.39 21.48
C THR A 37 24.94 22.32 21.20
N ALA A 38 24.84 21.65 20.06
CA ALA A 38 25.88 20.79 19.52
C ALA A 38 25.77 20.76 18.00
N THR A 39 26.88 21.07 17.33
CA THR A 39 27.11 20.88 15.91
C THR A 39 26.96 19.40 15.56
N THR A 40 25.77 18.99 15.18
CA THR A 40 25.52 17.63 14.68
C THR A 40 25.58 17.63 13.17
N SER A 41 26.59 16.95 12.61
CA SER A 41 26.48 16.31 11.30
C SER A 41 25.19 15.49 11.31
N SER A 42 24.13 16.04 10.72
CA SER A 42 22.86 15.37 10.64
C SER A 42 23.05 14.19 9.70
N ARG A 43 23.22 12.99 10.27
CA ARG A 43 22.98 11.75 9.56
C ARG A 43 21.52 11.80 9.13
N GLN A 44 21.28 12.29 7.90
CA GLN A 44 19.95 12.37 7.31
C GLN A 44 19.42 10.93 7.28
N LYS A 45 18.66 10.54 8.29
CA LYS A 45 17.82 9.34 8.21
C LYS A 45 16.90 9.61 7.03
N ASN A 46 17.13 8.94 5.90
CA ASN A 46 16.22 8.94 4.77
C ASN A 46 14.84 8.59 5.31
N LYS A 47 13.98 9.62 5.46
CA LYS A 47 12.61 9.42 5.91
C LYS A 47 11.96 8.57 4.83
N LYS A 48 11.39 7.42 5.22
CA LYS A 48 10.68 6.56 4.26
C LYS A 48 9.63 7.42 3.55
N PRO A 49 9.53 7.34 2.21
CA PRO A 49 8.56 8.13 1.46
C PRO A 49 7.16 7.80 1.96
N ARG A 50 6.32 8.83 2.12
CA ARG A 50 4.93 8.63 2.52
C ARG A 50 4.18 7.98 1.36
N THR A 51 3.51 6.88 1.62
CA THR A 51 2.81 6.12 0.57
C THR A 51 1.31 6.06 0.83
N TRP A 52 0.56 5.84 -0.23
CA TRP A 52 -0.88 5.66 -0.21
C TRP A 52 -1.26 4.51 -1.12
N THR A 53 -1.97 3.54 -0.56
CA THR A 53 -2.44 2.38 -1.31
C THR A 53 -3.94 2.50 -1.49
N CYS A 54 -4.39 2.45 -2.74
CA CYS A 54 -5.80 2.60 -3.10
C CYS A 54 -6.23 1.46 -4.02
N GLU A 55 -7.52 1.11 -3.94
CA GLU A 55 -8.14 0.14 -4.84
C GLU A 55 -8.78 0.87 -6.02
N PHE A 56 -8.35 0.52 -7.22
CA PHE A 56 -8.88 1.01 -8.48
C PHE A 56 -9.73 -0.06 -9.14
N VAL A 57 -10.81 0.36 -9.80
CA VAL A 57 -11.69 -0.49 -10.59
C VAL A 57 -11.75 0.05 -12.01
N CYS A 58 -11.05 -0.61 -12.93
CA CYS A 58 -11.05 -0.20 -14.34
C CYS A 58 -12.23 -0.81 -15.09
N LEU A 59 -13.06 0.06 -15.67
CA LEU A 59 -14.24 -0.28 -16.46
C LEU A 59 -13.88 -0.25 -17.95
N SER A 60 -14.53 -1.13 -18.73
CA SER A 60 -14.30 -1.17 -20.18
C SER A 60 -15.13 -0.16 -20.96
N ASN A 61 -16.35 0.11 -20.51
CA ASN A 61 -17.28 1.01 -21.19
C ASN A 61 -16.99 2.48 -20.81
N ARG A 62 -16.85 3.35 -21.82
CA ARG A 62 -16.68 4.80 -21.64
C ARG A 62 -17.91 5.48 -21.03
N ASP A 63 -19.09 4.94 -21.31
CA ASP A 63 -20.38 5.49 -20.88
C ASP A 63 -20.84 4.90 -19.54
N ALA A 64 -19.94 4.24 -18.80
CA ALA A 64 -20.27 3.62 -17.53
C ALA A 64 -20.65 4.67 -16.47
N ILE A 65 -21.86 4.54 -15.92
CA ILE A 65 -22.42 5.40 -14.87
C ILE A 65 -22.73 4.65 -13.57
N LYS A 66 -22.50 3.33 -13.54
CA LYS A 66 -22.76 2.48 -12.38
C LYS A 66 -21.53 1.63 -12.03
N THR A 67 -21.42 1.27 -10.76
CA THR A 67 -20.44 0.28 -10.29
C THR A 67 -20.74 -1.09 -10.91
N PRO A 68 -19.71 -1.92 -11.20
CA PRO A 68 -19.92 -3.23 -11.82
C PRO A 68 -20.50 -4.25 -10.82
N THR A 69 -21.31 -5.17 -11.31
CA THR A 69 -21.86 -6.33 -10.57
C THR A 69 -20.75 -7.32 -10.22
N GLY A 70 -21.08 -8.34 -9.41
CA GLY A 70 -20.14 -9.42 -9.11
C GLY A 70 -19.66 -10.14 -10.37
N GLU A 71 -20.59 -10.46 -11.28
CA GLU A 71 -20.31 -11.13 -12.55
C GLU A 71 -19.46 -10.25 -13.48
N GLU A 72 -19.83 -8.98 -13.63
CA GLU A 72 -19.07 -8.03 -14.46
C GLU A 72 -17.63 -7.87 -13.96
N LYS A 73 -17.42 -7.85 -12.63
CA LYS A 73 -16.06 -7.81 -12.05
C LYS A 73 -15.24 -9.03 -12.43
N VAL A 74 -15.83 -10.22 -12.48
CA VAL A 74 -15.13 -11.45 -12.89
C VAL A 74 -14.69 -11.33 -14.35
N VAL A 75 -15.58 -10.86 -15.24
CA VAL A 75 -15.26 -10.70 -16.67
C VAL A 75 -14.19 -9.61 -16.87
N LEU A 76 -14.31 -8.47 -16.19
CA LEU A 76 -13.31 -7.40 -16.22
C LEU A 76 -11.93 -7.90 -15.75
N LYS A 77 -11.89 -8.69 -14.67
CA LYS A 77 -10.64 -9.26 -14.14
C LYS A 77 -9.97 -10.19 -15.16
N ARG A 78 -10.74 -11.04 -15.86
CA ARG A 78 -10.21 -11.91 -16.93
C ARG A 78 -9.60 -11.11 -18.09
N ALA A 79 -10.18 -9.95 -18.40
CA ALA A 79 -9.64 -9.02 -19.40
C ALA A 79 -8.41 -8.22 -18.94
N GLY A 80 -7.91 -8.43 -17.71
CA GLY A 80 -6.84 -7.63 -17.11
C GLY A 80 -7.29 -6.24 -16.63
N LEU A 81 -8.61 -6.01 -16.59
CA LEU A 81 -9.26 -4.82 -16.05
C LEU A 81 -9.78 -5.11 -14.62
N GLY A 82 -10.82 -4.40 -14.18
CA GLY A 82 -11.46 -4.66 -12.89
C GLY A 82 -10.63 -4.15 -11.72
N ASN A 83 -10.69 -4.86 -10.60
CA ASN A 83 -10.13 -4.40 -9.32
C ASN A 83 -8.61 -4.64 -9.26
N LYS A 84 -7.82 -3.58 -9.02
CA LYS A 84 -6.40 -3.65 -8.69
C LYS A 84 -6.06 -2.73 -7.53
N LYS A 85 -5.22 -3.20 -6.62
CA LYS A 85 -4.73 -2.42 -5.48
C LYS A 85 -3.33 -1.90 -5.81
N ILE A 86 -3.17 -0.58 -5.88
CA ILE A 86 -1.95 0.06 -6.36
C ILE A 86 -1.44 1.02 -5.28
N GLN A 87 -0.13 0.97 -5.01
CA GLN A 87 0.54 1.84 -4.05
C GLN A 87 1.27 2.99 -4.74
N PHE A 88 0.98 4.22 -4.33
CA PHE A 88 1.59 5.44 -4.84
C PHE A 88 2.44 6.13 -3.78
N CYS A 89 3.42 6.91 -4.22
CA CYS A 89 4.09 7.92 -3.38
C CYS A 89 3.17 9.14 -3.27
N LEU A 90 2.93 9.64 -2.05
CA LEU A 90 2.05 10.80 -1.84
C LEU A 90 2.59 12.06 -2.51
N ASP A 91 3.91 12.25 -2.42
CA ASP A 91 4.60 13.42 -2.95
C ASP A 91 4.88 13.28 -4.48
N GLY A 92 4.21 12.34 -5.15
CA GLY A 92 4.38 12.05 -6.58
C GLY A 92 3.61 13.01 -7.50
N SER A 93 4.15 13.25 -8.69
CA SER A 93 3.49 14.05 -9.73
C SER A 93 2.35 13.30 -10.45
N GLU A 94 1.52 14.03 -11.18
CA GLU A 94 0.45 13.46 -12.02
C GLU A 94 1.01 12.55 -13.13
N GLU A 95 2.18 12.89 -13.66
CA GLU A 95 2.90 12.09 -14.66
C GLU A 95 3.32 10.74 -14.10
N LEU A 96 3.91 10.73 -12.89
CA LEU A 96 4.32 9.50 -12.22
C LEU A 96 3.10 8.65 -11.83
N PHE A 97 2.02 9.30 -11.37
CA PHE A 97 0.75 8.64 -11.10
C PHE A 97 0.23 7.94 -12.36
N THR A 98 0.14 8.66 -13.48
CA THR A 98 -0.39 8.15 -14.74
C THR A 98 0.50 7.04 -15.32
N LYS A 99 1.83 7.22 -15.30
CA LYS A 99 2.79 6.21 -15.72
C LYS A 99 2.66 4.92 -14.91
N LYS A 100 2.49 5.04 -13.59
CA LYS A 100 2.26 3.89 -12.72
C LYS A 100 0.90 3.25 -12.97
N LEU A 101 -0.13 4.05 -13.20
CA LEU A 101 -1.46 3.55 -13.55
C LEU A 101 -1.46 2.78 -14.87
N PHE A 102 -0.57 3.11 -15.80
CA PHE A 102 -0.41 2.42 -17.09
C PHE A 102 0.60 1.27 -17.07
N SER A 103 1.18 0.96 -15.91
CA SER A 103 2.12 -0.17 -15.77
C SER A 103 1.40 -1.52 -15.71
N GLU A 104 2.16 -2.60 -15.63
CA GLU A 104 1.61 -3.96 -15.43
C GLU A 104 0.92 -4.12 -14.06
N GLU A 105 1.42 -3.41 -13.04
CA GLU A 105 0.77 -3.31 -11.72
C GLU A 105 -0.59 -2.58 -11.83
N GLY A 106 -0.75 -1.70 -12.82
CA GLY A 106 -1.96 -0.95 -13.13
C GLY A 106 -2.75 -1.53 -14.30
N PHE A 107 -3.22 -0.67 -15.19
CA PHE A 107 -4.05 -1.02 -16.35
C PHE A 107 -3.36 -0.56 -17.64
N ASN A 108 -2.57 -1.45 -18.24
CA ASN A 108 -1.84 -1.20 -19.48
C ASN A 108 -2.76 -0.75 -20.64
N LYS A 109 -3.99 -1.29 -20.71
CA LYS A 109 -4.99 -0.95 -21.74
C LYS A 109 -5.44 0.52 -21.74
N LEU A 110 -5.15 1.27 -20.67
CA LEU A 110 -5.47 2.71 -20.62
C LEU A 110 -4.54 3.58 -21.48
N ARG A 111 -3.36 3.09 -21.90
CA ARG A 111 -2.40 3.89 -22.68
C ARG A 111 -2.98 4.41 -23.99
N ASP A 112 -3.76 3.57 -24.66
CA ASP A 112 -4.20 3.81 -26.04
C ASP A 112 -5.69 4.16 -26.13
N CYS A 113 -6.36 4.41 -25.00
CA CYS A 113 -7.82 4.66 -24.95
C CYS A 113 -8.24 6.12 -25.20
N GLY A 114 -7.27 7.00 -25.44
CA GLY A 114 -7.53 8.42 -25.69
C GLY A 114 -7.87 9.24 -24.45
N GLY A 115 -7.49 8.76 -23.27
CA GLY A 115 -7.72 9.42 -21.98
C GLY A 115 -8.75 8.71 -21.10
N PHE A 116 -8.74 9.04 -19.81
CA PHE A 116 -9.58 8.40 -18.80
C PHE A 116 -10.04 9.39 -17.73
N GLU A 117 -11.16 9.06 -17.10
CA GLU A 117 -11.69 9.79 -15.95
C GLU A 117 -11.58 8.95 -14.70
N LEU A 118 -11.32 9.61 -13.57
CA LEU A 118 -11.43 9.01 -12.24
C LEU A 118 -12.80 9.31 -11.66
N LEU A 119 -13.46 8.29 -11.11
CA LEU A 119 -14.79 8.41 -10.54
C LEU A 119 -14.83 7.86 -9.11
N ARG A 120 -15.75 8.40 -8.31
CA ARG A 120 -16.10 7.87 -6.99
C ARG A 120 -17.52 7.34 -6.99
N CYS A 121 -17.78 6.35 -6.16
CA CYS A 121 -19.15 5.90 -5.90
C CYS A 121 -19.84 6.88 -4.96
N GLN A 122 -21.07 7.26 -5.30
CA GLN A 122 -21.94 7.98 -4.39
C GLN A 122 -22.36 7.07 -3.21
N SER A 123 -22.54 7.66 -2.03
CA SER A 123 -22.93 6.93 -0.82
C SER A 123 -24.28 6.21 -1.01
N ASN A 124 -24.38 4.99 -0.49
CA ASN A 124 -25.60 4.18 -0.46
C ASN A 124 -26.26 3.90 -1.83
N CYS A 125 -25.56 4.13 -2.95
CA CYS A 125 -26.05 3.75 -4.26
C CYS A 125 -24.92 3.20 -5.14
N ARG A 126 -25.27 2.78 -6.35
CA ARG A 126 -24.30 2.25 -7.32
C ARG A 126 -23.88 3.27 -8.36
N LEU A 127 -24.29 4.53 -8.24
CA LEU A 127 -23.93 5.56 -9.20
C LEU A 127 -22.49 6.02 -8.97
N ILE A 128 -21.77 6.23 -10.07
CA ILE A 128 -20.40 6.75 -10.05
C ILE A 128 -20.38 8.14 -10.69
N GLU A 129 -19.61 9.05 -10.08
CA GLU A 129 -19.49 10.45 -10.50
C GLU A 129 -18.01 10.85 -10.64
N ILE A 130 -17.73 11.78 -11.53
CA ILE A 130 -16.37 12.22 -11.85
C ILE A 130 -15.74 12.94 -10.65
N ILE A 131 -14.48 12.62 -10.37
CA ILE A 131 -13.66 13.35 -9.41
C ILE A 131 -13.01 14.54 -10.12
N SER A 132 -13.53 15.73 -9.88
CA SER A 132 -12.98 16.99 -10.42
C SER A 132 -11.79 17.47 -9.57
N SER A 133 -10.62 16.86 -9.74
CA SER A 133 -9.38 17.30 -9.07
C SER A 133 -8.14 17.02 -9.90
N LYS A 134 -7.00 17.50 -9.41
CA LYS A 134 -5.69 17.03 -9.87
C LYS A 134 -5.55 15.53 -9.62
N TYR A 135 -4.88 14.83 -10.50
CA TYR A 135 -4.58 13.40 -10.42
C TYR A 135 -3.29 13.13 -9.64
N THR A 136 -2.98 13.99 -8.67
CA THR A 136 -1.88 13.71 -7.74
C THR A 136 -2.36 12.76 -6.65
N PRO A 137 -1.51 11.81 -6.20
CA PRO A 137 -1.85 10.90 -5.11
C PRO A 137 -2.32 11.61 -3.83
N GLU A 138 -1.72 12.75 -3.48
CA GLU A 138 -2.12 13.56 -2.33
C GLU A 138 -3.51 14.18 -2.47
N SER A 139 -3.82 14.77 -3.64
CA SER A 139 -5.13 15.37 -3.90
C SER A 139 -6.22 14.30 -3.90
N LEU A 140 -5.96 13.18 -4.58
CA LEU A 140 -6.90 12.06 -4.64
C LEU A 140 -7.16 11.48 -3.25
N ARG A 141 -6.11 11.22 -2.47
CA ARG A 141 -6.25 10.72 -1.09
C ARG A 141 -7.11 11.66 -0.23
N SER A 142 -6.90 12.96 -0.34
CA SER A 142 -7.62 13.97 0.44
C SER A 142 -9.12 13.98 0.13
N ILE A 143 -9.50 13.75 -1.13
CA ILE A 143 -10.91 13.76 -1.57
C ILE A 143 -11.61 12.43 -1.27
N ILE A 144 -10.91 11.33 -1.51
CA ILE A 144 -11.49 9.99 -1.44
C ILE A 144 -11.57 9.54 0.02
N GLY A 145 -10.55 9.86 0.83
CA GLY A 145 -10.44 9.40 2.20
C GLY A 145 -9.67 8.09 2.32
N GLY A 146 -9.80 7.42 3.47
CA GLY A 146 -8.90 6.33 3.86
C GLY A 146 -9.14 4.96 3.21
N GLN A 147 -10.35 4.65 2.72
CA GLN A 147 -10.71 3.28 2.31
C GLN A 147 -11.68 3.16 1.12
N SER A 148 -11.83 4.21 0.31
CA SER A 148 -12.76 4.23 -0.82
C SER A 148 -12.08 3.82 -2.13
N LYS A 149 -12.87 3.20 -3.00
CA LYS A 149 -12.45 2.71 -4.30
C LYS A 149 -12.55 3.83 -5.33
N ILE A 150 -11.60 3.87 -6.24
CA ILE A 150 -11.63 4.76 -7.40
C ILE A 150 -12.02 3.95 -8.62
N TYR A 151 -13.01 4.41 -9.36
CA TYR A 151 -13.39 3.82 -10.63
C TYR A 151 -12.68 4.56 -11.76
N ILE A 152 -12.32 3.85 -12.81
CA ILE A 152 -11.70 4.42 -13.99
C ILE A 152 -12.56 4.03 -15.18
N ARG A 153 -12.90 5.00 -16.03
CA ARG A 153 -13.51 4.73 -17.33
C ARG A 153 -12.74 5.46 -18.43
N PRO A 154 -12.63 4.90 -19.64
CA PRO A 154 -12.03 5.60 -20.77
C PRO A 154 -12.94 6.74 -21.25
N ILE A 155 -12.38 7.72 -21.96
CA ILE A 155 -13.13 8.85 -22.52
C ILE A 155 -13.50 8.60 -23.99
N GLN A 156 -12.49 8.28 -24.82
CA GLN A 156 -12.68 8.28 -26.28
C GLN A 156 -13.12 6.91 -26.80
N ALA A 157 -12.53 5.82 -26.32
CA ALA A 157 -12.78 4.46 -26.81
C ALA A 157 -12.98 3.42 -25.69
N ASN A 158 -13.87 2.46 -25.91
CA ASN A 158 -14.03 1.33 -25.00
C ASN A 158 -12.76 0.47 -24.94
N LEU A 159 -12.44 -0.05 -23.75
CA LEU A 159 -11.31 -0.95 -23.58
C LEU A 159 -11.65 -2.35 -24.06
N SER A 160 -10.69 -2.99 -24.73
CA SER A 160 -10.84 -4.37 -25.18
C SER A 160 -11.05 -5.34 -24.01
N MET A 161 -12.03 -6.22 -24.15
CA MET A 161 -12.33 -7.30 -23.20
C MET A 161 -11.58 -8.60 -23.49
N SER A 162 -10.64 -8.59 -24.46
CA SER A 162 -9.80 -9.75 -24.72
C SER A 162 -9.02 -10.14 -23.45
N ALA A 163 -8.93 -11.45 -23.19
CA ALA A 163 -8.29 -11.96 -21.98
C ALA A 163 -6.82 -11.52 -21.93
N SER A 164 -6.36 -11.12 -20.75
CA SER A 164 -4.94 -10.87 -20.55
C SER A 164 -4.19 -12.21 -20.51
N PRO A 165 -3.00 -12.33 -21.13
CA PRO A 165 -2.19 -13.55 -21.07
C PRO A 165 -1.94 -14.02 -19.62
N VAL A 166 -1.83 -13.07 -18.69
CA VAL A 166 -1.61 -13.33 -17.25
C VAL A 166 -2.82 -14.00 -16.58
N ALA A 167 -4.05 -13.76 -17.07
CA ALA A 167 -5.26 -14.32 -16.49
C ALA A 167 -5.53 -15.78 -16.91
N GLN A 168 -4.88 -16.27 -17.97
CA GLN A 168 -5.09 -17.62 -18.50
C GLN A 168 -4.43 -18.70 -17.62
N ILE A 169 -3.33 -18.38 -16.96
CA ILE A 169 -2.50 -19.34 -16.21
C ILE A 169 -3.17 -19.79 -14.90
N ALA A 170 -4.09 -18.99 -14.34
CA ALA A 170 -4.61 -19.21 -12.99
C ALA A 170 -5.85 -20.13 -12.89
N ASN A 171 -6.44 -20.55 -14.01
CA ASN A 171 -7.76 -21.21 -14.00
C ASN A 171 -7.76 -22.70 -14.34
N THR A 172 -6.61 -23.33 -14.58
CA THR A 172 -6.53 -24.78 -14.76
C THR A 172 -6.27 -25.45 -13.42
N SER A 173 -7.28 -26.05 -12.81
CA SER A 173 -7.06 -26.95 -11.68
C SER A 173 -6.30 -28.19 -12.16
N GLU A 174 -5.21 -28.53 -11.50
CA GLU A 174 -4.44 -29.76 -11.79
C GLU A 174 -4.91 -30.96 -10.96
N ILE A 175 -5.81 -30.71 -10.00
CA ILE A 175 -6.33 -31.72 -9.07
C ILE A 175 -7.15 -32.74 -9.85
N LYS A 176 -6.72 -34.00 -9.78
CA LYS A 176 -7.43 -35.15 -10.32
C LYS A 176 -7.97 -36.01 -9.20
N GLU A 177 -9.13 -36.60 -9.44
CA GLU A 177 -9.81 -37.54 -8.56
C GLU A 177 -10.12 -38.81 -9.34
N LYS A 178 -10.03 -39.96 -8.66
CA LYS A 178 -10.33 -41.26 -9.26
C LYS A 178 -11.84 -41.46 -9.37
N CYS A 179 -12.35 -41.68 -10.59
CA CYS A 179 -13.75 -42.01 -10.79
C CYS A 179 -14.08 -43.39 -10.19
N ARG A 180 -15.15 -43.47 -9.38
CA ARG A 180 -15.54 -44.72 -8.71
C ARG A 180 -16.15 -45.78 -9.62
N PHE A 181 -16.58 -45.41 -10.83
CA PHE A 181 -17.24 -46.32 -11.77
C PHE A 181 -16.31 -46.90 -12.83
N CYS A 182 -15.38 -46.08 -13.35
CA CYS A 182 -14.45 -46.50 -14.41
C CYS A 182 -12.98 -46.49 -13.98
N GLU A 183 -12.70 -46.10 -12.73
CA GLU A 183 -11.37 -46.07 -12.12
C GLU A 183 -10.33 -45.14 -12.78
N LYS A 184 -10.76 -44.27 -13.70
CA LYS A 184 -9.87 -43.29 -14.36
C LYS A 184 -9.67 -42.06 -13.46
N ASP A 185 -8.45 -41.51 -13.49
CA ASP A 185 -8.14 -40.22 -12.87
C ASP A 185 -8.63 -39.08 -13.77
N ILE A 186 -9.51 -38.25 -13.24
CA ILE A 186 -10.20 -37.19 -13.99
C ILE A 186 -10.02 -35.89 -13.24
N LEU A 187 -9.83 -34.80 -13.97
CA LEU A 187 -9.80 -33.47 -13.36
C LEU A 187 -11.06 -33.24 -12.55
N ILE A 188 -10.92 -32.70 -11.34
CA ILE A 188 -12.05 -32.46 -10.45
C ILE A 188 -13.13 -31.57 -11.08
N THR A 189 -12.72 -30.65 -11.97
CA THR A 189 -13.59 -29.78 -12.74
C THR A 189 -14.46 -30.54 -13.73
N ASP A 190 -13.97 -31.66 -14.25
CA ASP A 190 -14.56 -32.41 -15.35
C ASP A 190 -15.29 -33.66 -14.85
N LEU A 191 -15.05 -34.06 -13.58
CA LEU A 191 -15.60 -35.27 -12.99
C LEU A 191 -17.15 -35.30 -13.05
N ARG A 192 -17.83 -34.17 -12.84
CA ARG A 192 -19.30 -34.10 -12.91
C ARG A 192 -19.82 -34.38 -14.33
N ASP A 193 -19.13 -33.88 -15.35
CA ASP A 193 -19.53 -34.09 -16.74
C ASP A 193 -19.17 -35.49 -17.23
N HIS A 194 -18.02 -36.02 -16.80
CA HIS A 194 -17.68 -37.43 -16.99
C HIS A 194 -18.77 -38.38 -16.47
N LEU A 195 -19.30 -38.11 -15.27
CA LEU A 195 -20.36 -38.94 -14.67
C LEU A 195 -21.69 -38.91 -15.44
N LYS A 196 -21.94 -37.90 -16.28
CA LYS A 196 -23.16 -37.84 -17.12
C LYS A 196 -23.04 -38.70 -18.39
N GLY A 197 -21.82 -39.06 -18.79
CA GLY A 197 -21.54 -39.84 -20.00
C GLY A 197 -21.25 -41.32 -19.75
N LEU A 198 -21.33 -41.76 -18.49
CA LEU A 198 -21.34 -43.17 -18.08
C LEU A 198 -22.77 -43.71 -18.07
#